data_AF-A0A425DBR9-F1
#
_entry.id   AF-A0A425DBR9-F1
#
_cell.length_a   1.000
_cell.length_b   1.000
_cell.length_c   1.000
_cell.angle_alpha   90.00
_cell.angle_beta   90.00
_cell.angle_gamma   90.00
#
_symmetry.space_group_name_H-M   'P 1'
#
loop_
_entity.id
_entity.type
_entity.pdbx_description
1 polymer ?
#
loop_
_entity_poly.entity_id
_entity_poly.type
_entity_poly.pdbx_seq_one_letter_code
_entity_poly.pdbx_strand_id
1 'polypeptide(L)'
;MKFTLLSAAAAAIAFASSEHDGKRLIRLSANHSEWLTDEQVEDLALRDIGFLDDTDGEWTRVFELGAARQAQKSTLHGRALQETSPYPAVATHEKVVRGVTAKIQTADLKRTLESFVNKFVNRLYNSTEGAQSCGWIYDQVAELASSVVANTNVKVTVRQFTHEWGQYSVIARVEPTTVVKDDIIILSAHQDSINWKDRPEERNIAPGADDDGSGTVTILESLKYLLATPEWTPIRPVEFHW
;
A
#
# COMPACT_ATOMS: atom_id res chain seq x y z
N MET A 1 -24.68 -11.38 -40.11
CA MET A 1 -24.19 -10.71 -38.88
C MET A 1 -22.84 -11.33 -38.53
N LYS A 2 -21.75 -10.60 -38.78
CA LYS A 2 -20.37 -11.05 -38.50
C LYS A 2 -20.02 -10.60 -37.08
N PHE A 3 -19.74 -11.55 -36.19
CA PHE A 3 -19.19 -11.27 -34.87
C PHE A 3 -17.74 -10.83 -35.01
N THR A 4 -17.44 -9.61 -34.60
CA THR A 4 -16.07 -9.10 -34.48
C THR A 4 -15.64 -9.33 -33.03
N LEU A 5 -14.73 -10.27 -32.81
CA LEU A 5 -14.03 -10.42 -31.53
C LEU A 5 -13.18 -9.16 -31.30
N LEU A 6 -13.46 -8.41 -30.24
CA LEU A 6 -12.48 -7.49 -29.67
C LEU A 6 -11.47 -8.33 -28.89
N SER A 7 -10.26 -8.49 -29.44
CA SER A 7 -9.12 -8.89 -28.62
C SER A 7 -8.73 -7.70 -27.75
N ALA A 8 -8.79 -7.87 -26.44
CA ALA A 8 -8.19 -6.94 -25.49
C ALA A 8 -6.68 -6.90 -25.79
N ALA A 9 -6.18 -5.76 -26.25
CA ALA A 9 -4.76 -5.49 -26.29
C ALA A 9 -4.28 -5.44 -24.83
N ALA A 10 -3.56 -6.47 -24.40
CA ALA A 10 -2.69 -6.37 -23.25
C ALA A 10 -1.66 -5.29 -23.60
N ALA A 11 -1.80 -4.11 -23.01
CA ALA A 11 -0.75 -3.10 -23.06
C ALA A 11 0.45 -3.69 -22.33
N ALA A 12 1.47 -4.07 -23.10
CA ALA A 12 2.77 -4.42 -22.57
C ALA A 12 3.33 -3.19 -21.88
N ILE A 13 3.36 -3.19 -20.55
CA ILE A 13 4.27 -2.37 -19.78
C ILE A 13 5.58 -3.16 -19.77
N ALA A 14 6.38 -2.87 -20.77
CA ALA A 14 7.81 -3.03 -20.75
C ALA A 14 8.35 -1.73 -21.35
N PHE A 15 9.62 -1.42 -21.11
CA PHE A 15 10.39 -0.34 -21.76
C PHE A 15 10.40 1.01 -21.03
N ALA A 16 11.17 1.04 -19.94
CA ALA A 16 12.07 2.16 -19.61
C ALA A 16 13.46 1.64 -19.19
N SER A 17 13.53 0.61 -18.34
CA SER A 17 14.80 0.00 -17.89
C SER A 17 15.59 -0.73 -18.98
N SER A 18 14.92 -1.30 -19.99
CA SER A 18 15.57 -1.99 -21.11
C SER A 18 16.17 -1.03 -22.16
N GLU A 19 15.74 0.22 -22.20
CA GLU A 19 16.32 1.25 -23.09
C GLU A 19 17.67 1.77 -22.56
N HIS A 20 17.94 1.59 -21.26
CA HIS A 20 19.11 2.12 -20.57
C HIS A 20 20.00 1.04 -19.95
N ASP A 21 20.09 -0.13 -20.60
CA ASP A 21 20.99 -1.24 -20.19
C ASP A 21 20.75 -1.70 -18.74
N GLY A 22 19.48 -1.74 -18.33
CA GLY A 22 19.07 -2.12 -16.97
C GLY A 22 19.30 -1.05 -15.90
N LYS A 23 19.70 0.17 -16.27
CA LYS A 23 19.88 1.28 -15.33
C LYS A 23 18.58 1.97 -14.98
N ARG A 24 18.60 2.65 -13.83
CA ARG A 24 17.50 3.44 -13.28
C ARG A 24 17.86 4.92 -13.28
N LEU A 25 16.90 5.79 -13.62
CA LEU A 25 17.09 7.23 -13.59
C LEU A 25 16.92 7.72 -12.15
N ILE A 26 18.03 7.97 -11.48
CA ILE A 26 18.05 8.35 -10.07
C ILE A 26 18.27 9.86 -9.95
N ARG A 27 17.32 10.52 -9.32
CA ARG A 27 17.40 11.94 -8.99
C ARG A 27 18.04 12.13 -7.61
N LEU A 28 19.18 12.79 -7.60
CA LEU A 28 19.95 13.10 -6.39
C LEU A 28 19.64 14.50 -5.84
N SER A 29 19.09 15.40 -6.67
CA SER A 29 18.65 16.73 -6.25
C SER A 29 17.64 17.34 -7.22
N ALA A 30 17.17 18.56 -6.94
CA ALA A 30 16.23 19.28 -7.80
C ALA A 30 16.73 19.50 -9.23
N ASN A 31 18.03 19.49 -9.48
CA ASN A 31 18.63 19.77 -10.78
C ASN A 31 19.67 18.71 -11.21
N HIS A 32 19.67 17.55 -10.56
CA HIS A 32 20.64 16.50 -10.85
C HIS A 32 19.99 15.11 -10.83
N SER A 33 20.10 14.43 -11.97
CA SER A 33 19.71 13.03 -12.14
C SER A 33 20.80 12.28 -12.91
N GLU A 34 20.99 11.01 -12.59
CA GLU A 34 21.97 10.14 -13.21
C GLU A 34 21.34 8.77 -13.51
N TRP A 35 21.78 8.12 -14.60
CA TRP A 35 21.44 6.73 -14.87
C TRP A 35 22.39 5.81 -14.11
N LEU A 36 21.89 5.15 -13.07
CA LEU A 36 22.67 4.32 -12.15
C LEU A 36 22.30 2.84 -12.26
N THR A 37 23.27 1.95 -12.06
CA THR A 37 23.02 0.51 -11.90
C THR A 37 22.44 0.23 -10.51
N ASP A 38 21.85 -0.95 -10.31
CA ASP A 38 21.32 -1.35 -9.00
C ASP A 38 22.36 -1.29 -7.88
N GLU A 39 23.59 -1.70 -8.16
CA GLU A 39 24.72 -1.63 -7.22
C GLU A 39 25.05 -0.18 -6.83
N GLN A 40 24.97 0.75 -7.78
CA GLN A 40 25.20 2.17 -7.50
C GLN A 40 24.06 2.77 -6.67
N VAL A 41 22.81 2.41 -6.96
CA VAL A 41 21.67 2.83 -6.14
C VAL A 41 21.79 2.28 -4.71
N GLU A 42 22.27 1.05 -4.58
CA GLU A 42 22.52 0.45 -3.29
C GLU A 42 23.64 1.15 -2.50
N ASP A 43 24.74 1.57 -3.16
CA ASP A 43 25.79 2.36 -2.51
C ASP A 43 25.24 3.67 -1.93
N LEU A 44 24.31 4.33 -2.64
CA LEU A 44 23.63 5.53 -2.12
C LEU A 44 22.89 5.20 -0.81
N ALA A 45 22.11 4.11 -0.79
CA ALA A 45 21.37 3.69 0.40
C ALA A 45 22.30 3.33 1.57
N LEU A 46 23.38 2.58 1.31
CA LEU A 46 24.38 2.20 2.32
C LEU A 46 25.10 3.40 2.94
N ARG A 47 25.18 4.51 2.21
CA ARG A 47 25.82 5.76 2.63
C ARG A 47 24.83 6.79 3.18
N ASP A 48 23.57 6.41 3.38
CA ASP A 48 22.47 7.28 3.83
C ASP A 48 22.31 8.52 2.91
N ILE A 49 22.54 8.36 1.60
CA ILE A 49 22.31 9.41 0.60
C ILE A 49 20.89 9.27 0.07
N GLY A 50 20.07 10.30 0.32
CA GLY A 50 18.70 10.34 -0.17
C GLY A 50 18.63 10.47 -1.70
N PHE A 51 17.74 9.72 -2.33
CA PHE A 51 17.50 9.75 -3.75
C PHE A 51 16.03 9.47 -4.08
N LEU A 52 15.66 9.72 -5.33
CA LEU A 52 14.34 9.47 -5.88
C LEU A 52 14.49 8.71 -7.20
N ASP A 53 13.79 7.60 -7.34
CA ASP A 53 13.78 6.80 -8.57
C ASP A 53 12.74 7.39 -9.55
N ASP A 54 13.21 8.06 -10.60
CA ASP A 54 12.41 8.75 -11.62
C ASP A 54 12.43 8.00 -12.96
N THR A 55 12.77 6.70 -12.95
CA THR A 55 12.92 5.87 -14.16
C THR A 55 11.69 5.92 -15.04
N ASP A 56 10.49 5.84 -14.46
CA ASP A 56 9.22 5.79 -15.18
C ASP A 56 8.50 7.15 -15.26
N GLY A 57 9.14 8.22 -14.78
CA GLY A 57 8.56 9.58 -14.79
C GLY A 57 7.35 9.78 -13.89
N GLU A 58 7.00 8.82 -13.03
CA GLU A 58 5.87 8.89 -12.09
C GLU A 58 5.94 10.13 -11.18
N TRP A 59 7.13 10.60 -10.85
CA TRP A 59 7.30 11.80 -10.03
C TRP A 59 6.90 13.07 -10.75
N THR A 60 7.04 13.13 -12.07
CA THR A 60 6.51 14.24 -12.87
C THR A 60 5.01 14.38 -12.63
N ARG A 61 4.27 13.27 -12.69
CA ARG A 61 2.83 13.25 -12.42
C ARG A 61 2.50 13.67 -10.99
N VAL A 62 3.28 13.21 -10.00
CA VAL A 62 3.10 13.63 -8.59
C VAL A 62 3.31 15.14 -8.45
N PHE A 63 4.35 15.70 -9.08
CA PHE A 63 4.62 17.13 -9.04
C PHE A 63 3.53 17.95 -9.76
N GLU A 64 3.03 17.46 -10.89
CA GLU A 64 1.89 18.07 -11.60
C GLU A 64 0.62 18.08 -10.75
N LEU A 65 0.31 16.97 -10.08
CA LEU A 65 -0.81 16.90 -9.13
C LEU A 65 -0.63 17.89 -7.97
N GLY A 66 0.60 18.01 -7.44
CA GLY A 66 0.96 18.98 -6.42
C GLY A 66 0.74 20.42 -6.88
N ALA A 67 1.21 20.76 -8.09
CA ALA A 67 1.05 22.08 -8.70
C ALA A 67 -0.42 22.40 -8.98
N ALA A 68 -1.18 21.44 -9.52
CA ALA A 68 -2.62 21.59 -9.74
C ALA A 68 -3.37 21.87 -8.43
N ARG A 69 -3.03 21.16 -7.35
CA ARG A 69 -3.62 21.39 -6.01
C ARG A 69 -3.26 22.77 -5.47
N GLN A 70 -2.04 23.25 -5.67
CA GLN A 70 -1.64 24.61 -5.27
C GLN A 70 -2.35 25.69 -6.09
N ALA A 71 -2.50 25.49 -7.40
CA ALA A 71 -3.22 26.40 -8.28
C ALA A 71 -4.71 26.48 -7.92
N GLN A 72 -5.34 25.36 -7.53
CA GLN A 72 -6.71 25.40 -7.01
C GLN A 72 -6.82 26.29 -5.77
N LYS A 73 -5.88 26.20 -4.82
CA LYS A 73 -5.85 27.02 -3.60
C LYS A 73 -5.70 28.53 -3.87
N SER A 74 -5.16 28.94 -5.01
CA SER A 74 -4.97 30.36 -5.33
C SER A 74 -6.23 31.02 -5.91
N THR A 75 -7.22 30.23 -6.36
CA THR A 75 -8.50 30.74 -6.87
C THR A 75 -9.45 31.16 -5.74
N LEU A 76 -10.31 32.16 -5.99
CA LEU A 76 -11.35 32.59 -5.03
C LEU A 76 -12.26 31.43 -4.58
N HIS A 77 -12.63 30.55 -5.53
CA HIS A 77 -13.45 29.38 -5.27
C HIS A 77 -12.69 28.32 -4.43
N GLY A 78 -11.42 28.08 -4.74
CA GLY A 78 -10.58 27.14 -3.96
C GLY A 78 -10.23 27.65 -2.56
N ARG A 79 -10.10 28.96 -2.36
CA ARG A 79 -9.97 29.57 -1.02
C ARG A 79 -11.23 29.37 -0.19
N ALA A 80 -12.41 29.59 -0.76
CA ALA A 80 -13.69 29.37 -0.08
C ALA A 80 -13.90 27.88 0.30
N LEU A 81 -13.52 26.93 -0.57
CA LEU A 81 -13.53 25.49 -0.26
C LEU A 81 -12.51 25.09 0.81
N GLN A 82 -11.43 25.85 0.98
CA GLN A 82 -10.41 25.61 2.00
C GLN A 82 -10.80 26.14 3.39
N GLU A 83 -11.59 27.22 3.46
CA GLU A 83 -12.12 27.74 4.73
C GLU A 83 -13.12 26.76 5.37
N THR A 84 -13.81 25.94 4.58
CA THR A 84 -14.48 24.75 5.09
C THR A 84 -13.46 23.64 5.27
N SER A 85 -12.97 23.41 6.49
CA SER A 85 -12.12 22.24 6.78
C SER A 85 -12.79 20.97 6.23
N PRO A 86 -12.14 20.20 5.33
CA PRO A 86 -12.70 18.96 4.81
C PRO A 86 -12.82 17.88 5.90
N TYR A 87 -12.18 18.13 7.05
CA TYR A 87 -12.22 17.28 8.22
C TYR A 87 -13.22 17.81 9.25
N PRO A 88 -14.01 16.93 9.89
CA PRO A 88 -14.89 17.31 10.98
C PRO A 88 -14.12 18.03 12.10
N ALA A 89 -14.69 19.12 12.62
CA ALA A 89 -14.11 19.84 13.76
C ALA A 89 -14.22 19.08 15.09
N VAL A 90 -15.12 18.09 15.15
CA VAL A 90 -15.35 17.22 16.31
C VAL A 90 -15.53 15.78 15.85
N ALA A 91 -15.18 14.82 16.71
CA ALA A 91 -15.41 13.41 16.44
C ALA A 91 -16.91 13.09 16.49
N THR A 92 -17.47 12.57 15.40
CA THR A 92 -18.92 12.31 15.24
C THR A 92 -19.31 10.84 15.29
N HIS A 93 -18.34 9.92 15.36
CA HIS A 93 -18.55 8.47 15.26
C HIS A 93 -18.18 7.70 16.53
N GLU A 94 -18.43 8.29 17.70
CA GLU A 94 -18.03 7.73 19.00
C GLU A 94 -18.53 6.29 19.21
N LYS A 95 -19.77 5.98 18.81
CA LYS A 95 -20.33 4.63 18.93
C LYS A 95 -19.50 3.60 18.15
N VAL A 96 -19.10 3.94 16.92
CA VAL A 96 -18.25 3.09 16.08
C VAL A 96 -16.89 2.91 16.71
N VAL A 97 -16.25 4.01 17.12
CA VAL A 97 -14.91 3.98 17.75
C VAL A 97 -14.92 3.11 19.00
N ARG A 98 -15.88 3.32 19.92
CA ARG A 98 -16.03 2.48 21.11
C ARG A 98 -16.28 1.01 20.76
N GLY A 99 -17.13 0.75 19.75
CA GLY A 99 -17.47 -0.60 19.29
C GLY A 99 -16.27 -1.38 18.73
N VAL A 100 -15.38 -0.70 18.00
CA VAL A 100 -14.14 -1.28 17.48
C VAL A 100 -13.10 -1.43 18.59
N THR A 101 -12.82 -0.36 19.35
CA THR A 101 -11.79 -0.37 20.40
C THR A 101 -12.06 -1.42 21.48
N ALA A 102 -13.33 -1.67 21.83
CA ALA A 102 -13.69 -2.71 22.78
C ALA A 102 -13.33 -4.15 22.32
N LYS A 103 -13.07 -4.36 21.02
CA LYS A 103 -12.68 -5.66 20.46
C LYS A 103 -11.18 -5.84 20.35
N ILE A 104 -10.40 -4.75 20.38
CA ILE A 104 -8.95 -4.81 20.18
C ILE A 104 -8.29 -5.66 21.26
N GLN A 105 -7.53 -6.67 20.84
CA GLN A 105 -6.73 -7.53 21.71
C GLN A 105 -5.27 -7.42 21.30
N THR A 106 -4.40 -6.94 22.20
CA THR A 106 -2.96 -6.87 21.94
C THR A 106 -2.34 -8.24 21.68
N ALA A 107 -2.94 -9.30 22.22
CA ALA A 107 -2.54 -10.69 21.96
C ALA A 107 -2.77 -11.12 20.51
N ASP A 108 -3.76 -10.56 19.80
CA ASP A 108 -3.97 -10.82 18.37
C ASP A 108 -2.85 -10.21 17.56
N LEU A 109 -2.56 -8.91 17.76
CA LEU A 109 -1.45 -8.24 17.07
C LEU A 109 -0.13 -8.96 17.30
N LYS A 110 0.18 -9.32 18.56
CA LYS A 110 1.42 -10.03 18.89
C LYS A 110 1.52 -11.37 18.17
N ARG A 111 0.46 -12.19 18.21
CA ARG A 111 0.44 -13.52 17.58
C ARG A 111 0.56 -13.42 16.06
N THR A 112 -0.14 -12.48 15.45
CA THR A 112 -0.09 -12.23 14.00
C THR A 112 1.30 -11.73 13.60
N LEU A 113 1.90 -10.82 14.37
CA LEU A 113 3.27 -10.35 14.13
C LEU A 113 4.29 -11.48 14.24
N GLU A 114 4.27 -12.24 15.34
CA GLU A 114 5.17 -13.38 15.54
C GLU A 114 5.02 -14.42 14.44
N SER A 115 3.80 -14.67 13.95
CA SER A 115 3.57 -15.58 12.82
C SER A 115 4.16 -15.04 11.53
N PHE A 116 3.98 -13.73 11.27
CA PHE A 116 4.42 -13.10 10.04
C PHE A 116 5.95 -12.99 9.96
N VAL A 117 6.61 -12.54 11.03
CA VAL A 117 8.05 -12.23 11.03
C VAL A 117 8.94 -13.45 11.25
N ASN A 118 8.43 -14.53 11.86
CA ASN A 118 9.19 -15.75 12.08
C ASN A 118 8.99 -16.80 10.99
N LYS A 119 7.97 -16.65 10.13
CA LYS A 119 7.70 -17.59 9.04
C LYS A 119 8.65 -17.42 7.86
N PHE A 120 9.16 -16.21 7.66
CA PHE A 120 10.01 -15.85 6.53
C PHE A 120 11.34 -15.28 7.05
N VAL A 121 12.45 -15.69 6.45
CA VAL A 121 13.80 -15.20 6.81
C VAL A 121 13.95 -13.71 6.45
N ASN A 122 13.36 -13.31 5.33
CA ASN A 122 13.15 -11.94 4.87
C ASN A 122 11.87 -11.90 4.04
N ARG A 123 11.44 -10.70 3.67
CA ARG A 123 10.30 -10.46 2.77
C ARG A 123 10.73 -9.58 1.60
N LEU A 124 11.95 -9.77 1.11
CA LEU A 124 12.52 -8.95 0.04
C LEU A 124 11.66 -9.05 -1.22
N TYR A 125 11.32 -7.91 -1.82
CA TYR A 125 10.38 -7.80 -2.94
C TYR A 125 10.64 -8.76 -4.13
N ASN A 126 11.91 -9.10 -4.38
CA ASN A 126 12.32 -9.99 -5.48
C ASN A 126 12.90 -11.33 -5.01
N SER A 127 12.56 -11.79 -3.80
CA SER A 127 12.93 -13.11 -3.28
C SER A 127 11.77 -14.11 -3.34
N THR A 128 12.09 -15.40 -3.24
CA THR A 128 11.08 -16.46 -3.14
C THR A 128 10.23 -16.30 -1.87
N GLU A 129 10.87 -15.97 -0.75
CA GLU A 129 10.22 -15.71 0.53
C GLU A 129 9.34 -14.46 0.49
N GLY A 130 9.76 -13.40 -0.23
CA GLY A 130 8.93 -12.22 -0.48
C GLY A 130 7.67 -12.53 -1.28
N ALA A 131 7.76 -13.39 -2.30
CA ALA A 131 6.59 -13.87 -3.04
C ALA A 131 5.67 -14.76 -2.17
N GLN A 132 6.23 -15.51 -1.22
CA GLN A 132 5.45 -16.29 -0.26
C GLN A 132 4.80 -15.40 0.81
N SER A 133 5.44 -14.30 1.20
CA SER A 133 4.90 -13.38 2.22
C SER A 133 3.66 -12.64 1.73
N CYS A 134 3.62 -12.16 0.49
CA CYS A 134 2.39 -11.57 -0.07
C CYS A 134 1.26 -12.60 -0.18
N GLY A 135 1.60 -13.86 -0.52
CA GLY A 135 0.65 -14.97 -0.52
C GLY A 135 0.03 -15.21 0.84
N TRP A 136 0.85 -15.20 1.90
CA TRP A 136 0.34 -15.32 3.26
C TRP A 136 -0.61 -14.18 3.65
N ILE A 137 -0.27 -12.93 3.32
CA ILE A 137 -1.17 -11.79 3.57
C ILE A 137 -2.48 -11.96 2.81
N TYR A 138 -2.41 -12.30 1.51
CA TYR A 138 -3.59 -12.53 0.68
C TYR A 138 -4.52 -13.57 1.31
N ASP A 139 -3.97 -14.69 1.78
CA ASP A 139 -4.74 -15.75 2.42
C ASP A 139 -5.42 -15.28 3.71
N GLN A 140 -4.72 -14.53 4.57
CA GLN A 140 -5.32 -13.97 5.78
C GLN A 140 -6.47 -13.02 5.45
N VAL A 141 -6.28 -12.13 4.48
CA VAL A 141 -7.27 -11.12 4.09
C VAL A 141 -8.47 -11.77 3.40
N ALA A 142 -8.26 -12.80 2.55
CA ALA A 142 -9.31 -13.57 1.91
C ALA A 142 -10.12 -14.40 2.93
N GLU A 143 -9.45 -14.96 3.94
CA GLU A 143 -10.12 -15.64 5.05
C GLU A 143 -11.00 -14.67 5.84
N LEU A 144 -10.51 -13.47 6.18
CA LEU A 144 -11.31 -12.44 6.84
C LEU A 144 -12.53 -12.04 5.98
N ALA A 145 -12.32 -11.81 4.69
CA ALA A 145 -13.37 -11.43 3.76
C ALA A 145 -14.48 -12.50 3.59
N SER A 146 -14.16 -13.78 3.81
CA SER A 146 -15.12 -14.89 3.65
C SER A 146 -15.73 -15.37 4.97
N SER A 147 -15.01 -15.31 6.08
CA SER A 147 -15.42 -15.87 7.38
C SER A 147 -15.90 -14.82 8.40
N VAL A 148 -15.49 -13.55 8.25
CA VAL A 148 -15.70 -12.48 9.25
C VAL A 148 -16.71 -11.41 8.80
N VAL A 149 -17.59 -11.71 7.84
CA VAL A 149 -18.68 -10.76 7.47
C VAL A 149 -19.88 -10.92 8.42
N ALA A 150 -19.69 -10.52 9.68
CA ALA A 150 -20.80 -10.24 10.59
C ALA A 150 -21.52 -8.94 10.22
N ASN A 151 -20.80 -8.02 9.57
CA ASN A 151 -21.32 -6.72 9.16
C ASN A 151 -21.91 -6.76 7.75
N THR A 152 -23.24 -6.82 7.67
CA THR A 152 -24.00 -6.84 6.42
C THR A 152 -24.07 -5.48 5.70
N ASN A 153 -23.47 -4.42 6.27
CA ASN A 153 -23.45 -3.09 5.67
C ASN A 153 -22.29 -2.87 4.71
N VAL A 154 -21.43 -3.87 4.53
CA VAL A 154 -20.25 -3.79 3.65
C VAL A 154 -20.08 -5.06 2.83
N LYS A 155 -19.40 -4.92 1.68
CA LYS A 155 -18.94 -6.03 0.84
C LYS A 155 -17.43 -5.91 0.67
N VAL A 156 -16.70 -6.98 0.95
CA VAL A 156 -15.24 -7.01 0.82
C VAL A 156 -14.85 -7.73 -0.46
N THR A 157 -13.91 -7.17 -1.21
CA THR A 157 -13.19 -7.85 -2.29
C THR A 157 -11.70 -7.79 -2.02
N VAL A 158 -10.97 -8.84 -2.40
CA VAL A 158 -9.52 -8.93 -2.26
C VAL A 158 -8.94 -9.16 -3.63
N ARG A 159 -7.92 -8.38 -4.00
CA ARG A 159 -7.22 -8.52 -5.28
C ARG A 159 -5.73 -8.35 -5.12
N GLN A 160 -5.01 -8.97 -6.03
CA GLN A 160 -3.57 -8.76 -6.19
C GLN A 160 -3.34 -7.56 -7.10
N PHE A 161 -2.34 -6.74 -6.78
CA PHE A 161 -1.79 -5.74 -7.68
C PHE A 161 -0.37 -6.17 -8.04
N THR A 162 -0.23 -6.64 -9.28
CA THR A 162 1.01 -7.27 -9.78
C THR A 162 2.03 -6.22 -10.19
N HIS A 163 3.28 -6.48 -9.84
CA HIS A 163 4.44 -5.70 -10.25
C HIS A 163 5.31 -6.53 -11.23
N GLU A 164 6.41 -5.95 -11.70
CA GLU A 164 7.37 -6.69 -12.55
C GLU A 164 8.21 -7.71 -11.77
N TRP A 165 8.23 -7.62 -10.44
CA TRP A 165 8.91 -8.56 -9.54
C TRP A 165 7.94 -9.56 -8.90
N GLY A 166 8.49 -10.58 -8.23
CA GLY A 166 7.71 -11.73 -7.75
C GLY A 166 6.69 -11.43 -6.63
N GLN A 167 6.97 -10.43 -5.79
CA GLN A 167 6.07 -10.00 -4.72
C GLN A 167 5.01 -9.02 -5.24
N TYR A 168 3.72 -9.36 -5.12
CA TYR A 168 2.61 -8.44 -5.44
C TYR A 168 2.11 -7.70 -4.21
N SER A 169 1.43 -6.57 -4.43
CA SER A 169 0.68 -5.89 -3.37
C SER A 169 -0.71 -6.49 -3.19
N VAL A 170 -1.21 -6.52 -1.95
CA VAL A 170 -2.56 -7.01 -1.62
C VAL A 170 -3.48 -5.82 -1.38
N ILE A 171 -4.63 -5.81 -2.04
CA ILE A 171 -5.64 -4.76 -1.85
C ILE A 171 -6.95 -5.40 -1.42
N ALA A 172 -7.35 -5.12 -0.17
CA ALA A 172 -8.72 -5.34 0.29
C ALA A 172 -9.53 -4.08 0.08
N ARG A 173 -10.62 -4.17 -0.67
CA ARG A 173 -11.57 -3.10 -0.90
C ARG A 173 -12.87 -3.40 -0.18
N VAL A 174 -13.25 -2.52 0.74
CA VAL A 174 -14.50 -2.56 1.48
C VAL A 174 -15.47 -1.57 0.87
N GLU A 175 -16.46 -2.09 0.17
CA GLU A 175 -17.54 -1.31 -0.42
C GLU A 175 -18.71 -1.17 0.56
N PRO A 176 -19.19 0.05 0.84
CA PRO A 176 -20.42 0.22 1.60
C PRO A 176 -21.64 -0.17 0.76
N THR A 177 -22.70 -0.65 1.41
CA THR A 177 -23.98 -0.93 0.73
C THR A 177 -24.66 0.32 0.19
N THR A 178 -24.30 1.50 0.72
CA THR A 178 -24.72 2.81 0.20
C THR A 178 -23.51 3.74 0.11
N VAL A 179 -23.09 4.03 -1.12
CA VAL A 179 -22.02 4.99 -1.41
C VAL A 179 -22.62 6.39 -1.44
N VAL A 180 -22.14 7.29 -0.57
CA VAL A 180 -22.58 8.70 -0.52
C VAL A 180 -21.53 9.63 -1.11
N LYS A 181 -20.26 9.21 -1.12
CA LYS A 181 -19.15 10.00 -1.64
C LYS A 181 -18.26 9.15 -2.54
N ASP A 182 -17.68 9.79 -3.54
CA ASP A 182 -16.89 9.20 -4.62
C ASP A 182 -15.38 9.14 -4.32
N ASP A 183 -14.95 9.66 -3.17
CA ASP A 183 -13.59 9.54 -2.65
C ASP A 183 -13.36 8.21 -1.89
N ILE A 184 -12.14 7.69 -1.97
CA ILE A 184 -11.71 6.46 -1.30
C ILE A 184 -10.83 6.82 -0.11
N ILE A 185 -11.00 6.12 1.01
CA ILE A 185 -10.08 6.19 2.14
C ILE A 185 -9.11 5.02 2.06
N ILE A 186 -7.81 5.28 2.11
CA ILE A 186 -6.78 4.24 2.02
C ILE A 186 -6.02 4.18 3.34
N LEU A 187 -5.88 2.97 3.88
CA LEU A 187 -4.93 2.62 4.94
C LEU A 187 -3.88 1.72 4.32
N SER A 188 -2.60 2.03 4.51
CA SER A 188 -1.51 1.29 3.89
C SER A 188 -0.38 1.04 4.86
N ALA A 189 0.27 -0.09 4.70
CA ALA A 189 1.52 -0.49 5.34
C ALA A 189 2.32 -1.27 4.30
N HIS A 190 3.66 -1.25 4.34
CA HIS A 190 4.42 -2.08 3.40
C HIS A 190 4.76 -3.43 4.03
N GLN A 191 4.76 -4.48 3.22
CA GLN A 191 4.96 -5.84 3.70
C GLN A 191 6.37 -6.38 3.50
N ASP A 192 7.21 -5.72 2.71
CA ASP A 192 8.56 -6.20 2.45
C ASP A 192 9.49 -5.98 3.66
N SER A 193 10.67 -6.61 3.60
CA SER A 193 11.74 -6.38 4.56
C SER A 193 13.09 -6.73 3.97
N ILE A 194 14.10 -6.01 4.42
CA ILE A 194 15.45 -6.10 3.87
C ILE A 194 16.46 -5.63 4.92
N ASN A 195 17.66 -6.17 4.83
CA ASN A 195 18.79 -5.83 5.69
C ASN A 195 20.05 -5.61 4.83
N TRP A 196 20.22 -4.39 4.32
CA TRP A 196 21.38 -4.00 3.51
C TRP A 196 22.73 -4.19 4.23
N LYS A 197 22.74 -4.20 5.57
CA LYS A 197 23.97 -4.35 6.36
C LYS A 197 24.42 -5.81 6.51
N ASP A 198 23.57 -6.77 6.16
CA ASP A 198 23.90 -8.20 6.19
C ASP A 198 24.65 -8.68 4.95
N ARG A 199 24.90 -7.77 3.98
CA ARG A 199 25.63 -8.02 2.73
C ARG A 199 27.05 -8.60 2.91
N PRO A 200 27.85 -8.26 3.93
CA PRO A 200 29.15 -8.90 4.14
C PRO A 200 29.06 -10.37 4.57
N GLU A 201 27.91 -10.79 5.12
CA GLU A 201 27.68 -12.13 5.66
C GLU A 201 26.66 -12.96 4.85
N GLU A 202 26.00 -12.34 3.84
CA GLU A 202 25.02 -12.92 2.91
C GLU A 202 23.87 -13.72 3.57
N ARG A 203 23.61 -13.55 4.88
CA ARG A 203 22.57 -14.35 5.56
C ARG A 203 21.16 -13.96 5.10
N ASN A 204 21.01 -12.75 4.57
CA ASN A 204 19.74 -12.16 4.12
C ASN A 204 18.65 -12.26 5.19
N ILE A 205 19.03 -12.11 6.46
CA ILE A 205 18.09 -12.17 7.59
C ILE A 205 17.52 -10.77 7.82
N ALA A 206 16.22 -10.62 7.54
CA ALA A 206 15.48 -9.38 7.72
C ALA A 206 14.08 -9.67 8.29
N PRO A 207 13.95 -9.91 9.61
CA PRO A 207 12.64 -10.22 10.21
C PRO A 207 11.66 -9.06 10.07
N GLY A 208 12.13 -7.81 9.96
CA GLY A 208 11.31 -6.63 9.69
C GLY A 208 10.11 -6.50 10.63
N ALA A 209 10.32 -6.68 11.93
CA ALA A 209 9.22 -6.75 12.90
C ALA A 209 8.62 -5.39 13.20
N ASP A 210 9.46 -4.38 13.40
CA ASP A 210 9.01 -2.99 13.52
C ASP A 210 8.71 -2.42 12.12
N ASP A 211 9.66 -2.58 11.20
CA ASP A 211 9.65 -2.06 9.83
C ASP A 211 9.45 -3.17 8.77
N ASP A 212 8.26 -3.28 8.16
CA ASP A 212 6.96 -2.75 8.62
C ASP A 212 5.99 -3.89 8.93
N GLY A 213 6.52 -4.94 9.54
CA GLY A 213 5.71 -6.03 10.09
C GLY A 213 4.65 -5.50 11.06
N SER A 214 4.99 -4.48 11.86
CA SER A 214 4.10 -3.90 12.86
C SER A 214 2.92 -3.16 12.22
N GLY A 215 3.14 -2.33 11.19
CA GLY A 215 2.08 -1.66 10.44
C GLY A 215 1.23 -2.66 9.65
N THR A 216 1.87 -3.61 8.98
CA THR A 216 1.22 -4.68 8.20
C THR A 216 0.17 -5.42 9.04
N VAL A 217 0.55 -5.88 10.24
CA VAL A 217 -0.42 -6.60 11.11
C VAL A 217 -1.42 -5.67 11.77
N THR A 218 -1.05 -4.41 12.02
CA THR A 218 -1.97 -3.42 12.60
C THR A 218 -3.15 -3.16 11.69
N ILE A 219 -2.91 -2.96 10.38
CA ILE A 219 -4.00 -2.72 9.44
C ILE A 219 -4.80 -3.99 9.13
N LEU A 220 -4.18 -5.18 9.23
CA LEU A 220 -4.86 -6.48 9.12
C LEU A 220 -5.84 -6.73 10.27
N GLU A 221 -5.39 -6.55 11.52
CA GLU A 221 -6.26 -6.68 12.70
C GLU A 221 -7.32 -5.57 12.74
N SER A 222 -6.99 -4.36 12.25
CA SER A 222 -7.96 -3.27 12.12
C SER A 222 -9.10 -3.65 11.17
N LEU A 223 -8.79 -4.23 10.00
CA LEU A 223 -9.79 -4.73 9.07
C LEU A 223 -10.68 -5.78 9.74
N LYS A 224 -10.09 -6.76 10.44
CA LYS A 224 -10.84 -7.77 11.21
C LYS A 224 -11.82 -7.15 12.20
N TYR A 225 -11.38 -6.22 13.03
CA TYR A 225 -12.25 -5.62 14.07
C TYR A 225 -13.32 -4.70 13.48
N LEU A 226 -13.04 -4.02 12.37
CA LEU A 226 -14.02 -3.22 11.63
C LEU A 226 -15.12 -4.10 11.03
N LEU A 227 -14.76 -5.20 10.36
CA LEU A 227 -15.72 -6.16 9.80
C LEU A 227 -16.57 -6.85 10.88
N ALA A 228 -16.01 -7.02 12.07
CA ALA A 228 -16.73 -7.56 13.23
C ALA A 228 -17.58 -6.52 13.98
N THR A 229 -17.60 -5.25 13.57
CA THR A 229 -18.34 -4.16 14.24
C THR A 229 -19.57 -3.74 13.42
N PRO A 230 -20.80 -4.11 13.83
CA PRO A 230 -22.03 -3.78 13.08
C PRO A 230 -22.30 -2.28 12.96
N GLU A 231 -21.83 -1.48 13.93
CA GLU A 231 -21.95 -0.03 13.89
C GLU A 231 -21.13 0.61 12.77
N TRP A 232 -20.14 -0.09 12.22
CA TRP A 232 -19.32 0.46 11.15
C TRP A 232 -20.08 0.41 9.82
N THR A 233 -20.71 1.53 9.48
CA THR A 233 -21.42 1.72 8.21
C THR A 233 -20.73 2.83 7.42
N PRO A 234 -19.60 2.54 6.73
CA PRO A 234 -18.89 3.56 5.98
C PRO A 234 -19.78 4.14 4.87
N ILE A 235 -19.52 5.39 4.49
CA ILE A 235 -20.23 6.08 3.39
C ILE A 235 -19.33 6.30 2.16
N ARG A 236 -18.10 5.81 2.26
CA ARG A 236 -17.02 5.82 1.27
C ARG A 236 -16.46 4.41 1.17
N PRO A 237 -15.96 4.01 0.00
CA PRO A 237 -15.09 2.84 -0.08
C PRO A 237 -13.86 3.03 0.81
N VAL A 238 -13.44 1.96 1.47
CA VAL A 238 -12.19 1.93 2.25
C VAL A 238 -11.29 0.85 1.66
N GLU A 239 -10.04 1.17 1.38
CA GLU A 239 -9.05 0.20 0.93
C GLU A 239 -7.95 0.02 1.97
N PHE A 240 -7.51 -1.23 2.10
CA PHE A 240 -6.35 -1.63 2.88
C PHE A 240 -5.31 -2.18 1.90
N HIS A 241 -4.12 -1.56 1.89
CA HIS A 241 -3.04 -1.88 0.98
C HIS A 241 -1.84 -2.43 1.76
N TRP A 242 -1.30 -3.55 1.29
CA TRP A 242 -0.06 -4.17 1.75
C TRP A 242 0.93 -4.33 0.60
#